data_AF-G7GAX8-F1
#
_entry.id   AF-G7GAX8-F1
#
_cell.length_a   1.000
_cell.length_b   1.000
_cell.length_c   1.000
_cell.angle_alpha   90.00
_cell.angle_beta   90.00
_cell.angle_gamma   90.00
#
_symmetry.space_group_name_H-M   'P 1'
#
loop_
_entity.id
_entity.type
_entity.pdbx_description
1 polymer ?
#
loop_
_entity_poly.entity_id
_entity_poly.type
_entity_poly.pdbx_seq_one_letter_code
_entity_poly.pdbx_strand_id
1 'polypeptide(L)'
;MTNILNAQEAFTALQKGKTVLCRYAGDGTLHADKDFSTLDQMPATVFALPNYEFCIQVEKIELAGITFTKPMIVDDLEVGTEVFVVNPAGFILQCTYQGVGDAITTMVDSGFAQRDLDNARLQYEALCKMLGGNAIKLAPVKTTQDLEADTKATKKRASKKQNDVIEVKQQSNIATNDDNSLDDIIGPVSAQSPASNDVEKKTSPELSTESCDESQPPISFDAVAAAAVSHAQKIDNETNQKNSDRKPVEEDEDKYQENLATLKKRVDESLTPTEVNAVVKYTNSWSAEQRQPLLKYMHKRLEVLQQNKTAEQPSLMVRIQNAPDLTTLDALEIDISSLDPIIQPEMMRYVKTRRLELEKSATVAAISDEDLP
;
A
#
# COMPACT_ATOMS: atom_id res chain seq x y z
N MET A 1 27.26 -3.44 -13.28
CA MET A 1 28.32 -4.45 -13.46
C MET A 1 27.75 -5.55 -14.34
N THR A 2 28.52 -6.06 -15.31
CA THR A 2 28.08 -7.21 -16.13
C THR A 2 28.40 -8.48 -15.35
N ASN A 3 27.38 -9.20 -14.88
CA ASN A 3 27.59 -10.50 -14.27
C ASN A 3 27.93 -11.49 -15.41
N ILE A 4 29.17 -11.96 -15.43
CA ILE A 4 29.67 -12.86 -16.48
C ILE A 4 29.29 -14.29 -16.09
N LEU A 5 28.61 -14.96 -17.01
CA LEU A 5 28.08 -16.31 -16.84
C LEU A 5 28.95 -17.33 -17.57
N ASN A 6 29.04 -18.52 -17.01
CA ASN A 6 29.56 -19.68 -17.73
C ASN A 6 28.51 -20.24 -18.73
N ALA A 7 28.93 -21.14 -19.61
CA ALA A 7 28.05 -21.70 -20.64
C ALA A 7 26.80 -22.42 -20.10
N GLN A 8 26.89 -23.07 -18.93
CA GLN A 8 25.78 -23.79 -18.30
C GLN A 8 24.75 -22.81 -17.69
N GLU A 9 25.23 -21.77 -17.03
CA GLU A 9 24.40 -20.66 -16.51
C GLU A 9 23.72 -19.89 -17.64
N ALA A 10 24.45 -19.60 -18.71
CA ALA A 10 23.95 -18.96 -19.92
C ALA A 10 22.82 -19.79 -20.58
N PHE A 11 23.03 -21.10 -20.72
CA PHE A 11 21.99 -22.01 -21.24
C PHE A 11 20.78 -22.09 -20.32
N THR A 12 20.99 -22.10 -18.99
CA THR A 12 19.90 -22.07 -18.00
C THR A 12 19.12 -20.75 -18.06
N ALA A 13 19.80 -19.61 -18.31
CA ALA A 13 19.15 -18.32 -18.50
C ALA A 13 18.30 -18.28 -19.78
N LEU A 14 18.77 -18.87 -20.88
CA LEU A 14 17.98 -19.04 -22.11
C LEU A 14 16.74 -19.91 -21.89
N GLN A 15 16.85 -21.00 -21.14
CA GLN A 15 15.69 -21.84 -20.76
C GLN A 15 14.67 -21.06 -19.92
N LYS A 16 15.11 -20.12 -19.08
CA LYS A 16 14.26 -19.17 -18.35
C LYS A 16 13.73 -18.01 -19.23
N GLY A 17 13.90 -18.07 -20.55
CA GLY A 17 13.41 -17.04 -21.49
C GLY A 17 14.20 -15.72 -21.47
N LYS A 18 15.40 -15.69 -20.87
CA LYS A 18 16.22 -14.47 -20.78
C LYS A 18 17.10 -14.30 -22.02
N THR A 19 17.19 -13.07 -22.52
CA THR A 19 18.14 -12.73 -23.59
C THR A 19 19.58 -12.82 -23.08
N VAL A 20 20.39 -13.65 -23.73
CA VAL A 20 21.81 -13.84 -23.42
C VAL A 20 22.67 -13.34 -24.57
N LEU A 21 23.72 -12.59 -24.23
CA LEU A 21 24.75 -12.14 -25.16
C LEU A 21 26.05 -12.92 -24.93
N CYS A 22 26.86 -13.02 -25.98
CA CYS A 22 28.10 -13.77 -26.01
C CYS A 22 29.25 -12.89 -26.52
N ARG A 23 30.47 -13.11 -26.00
CA ARG A 23 31.69 -12.50 -26.54
C ARG A 23 32.85 -13.49 -26.50
N TYR A 24 33.87 -13.30 -27.33
CA TYR A 24 35.13 -14.01 -27.15
C TYR A 24 35.94 -13.38 -26.00
N ALA A 25 36.40 -14.20 -25.07
CA ALA A 25 37.17 -13.78 -23.89
C ALA A 25 38.68 -13.66 -24.17
N GLY A 26 39.13 -14.12 -25.35
CA GLY A 26 40.54 -14.22 -25.71
C GLY A 26 41.18 -15.51 -25.19
N ASP A 27 42.14 -16.05 -25.95
CA ASP A 27 42.90 -17.27 -25.60
C ASP A 27 44.36 -16.98 -25.16
N GLY A 28 44.70 -15.69 -24.99
CA GLY A 28 46.05 -15.21 -24.74
C GLY A 28 46.87 -14.91 -26.00
N THR A 29 46.46 -15.42 -27.16
CA THR A 29 47.01 -15.11 -28.49
C THR A 29 46.12 -14.15 -29.28
N LEU A 30 44.81 -14.35 -29.21
CA LEU A 30 43.77 -13.46 -29.71
C LEU A 30 43.20 -12.62 -28.55
N HIS A 31 42.98 -11.34 -28.82
CA HIS A 31 42.38 -10.43 -27.85
C HIS A 31 40.89 -10.73 -27.63
N ALA A 32 40.41 -10.42 -26.44
CA ALA A 32 38.98 -10.47 -26.13
C ALA A 32 38.19 -9.46 -26.98
N ASP A 33 36.98 -9.84 -27.36
CA ASP A 33 36.01 -8.90 -27.94
C ASP A 33 35.61 -7.86 -26.88
N LYS A 34 35.59 -6.60 -27.29
CA LYS A 34 35.29 -5.49 -26.38
C LYS A 34 33.83 -5.47 -25.95
N ASP A 35 32.93 -5.76 -26.89
CA ASP A 35 31.49 -5.66 -26.75
C ASP A 35 30.85 -7.06 -26.88
N PHE A 36 29.66 -7.24 -26.30
CA PHE A 36 28.92 -8.50 -26.37
C PHE A 36 27.95 -8.51 -27.57
N SER A 37 27.96 -9.60 -28.34
CA SER A 37 27.11 -9.81 -29.52
C SER A 37 25.86 -10.65 -29.19
N THR A 38 24.80 -10.50 -29.99
CA THR A 38 23.61 -11.35 -29.87
C THR A 38 23.92 -12.78 -30.30
N LEU A 39 23.28 -13.75 -29.65
CA LEU A 39 23.55 -15.17 -29.88
C LEU A 39 23.20 -15.61 -31.31
N ASP A 40 22.24 -14.95 -31.98
CA ASP A 40 21.86 -15.21 -33.38
C ASP A 40 23.01 -15.00 -34.38
N GLN A 41 24.03 -14.22 -34.00
CA GLN A 41 25.22 -13.95 -34.80
C GLN A 41 26.34 -14.95 -34.53
N MET A 42 26.16 -15.86 -33.56
CA MET A 42 27.18 -16.78 -33.07
C MET A 42 26.80 -18.24 -33.38
N PRO A 43 27.76 -19.11 -33.74
CA PRO A 43 27.46 -20.52 -33.93
C PRO A 43 27.14 -21.19 -32.59
N ALA A 44 26.20 -22.14 -32.57
CA ALA A 44 25.79 -22.85 -31.34
C ALA A 44 26.94 -23.59 -30.61
N THR A 45 28.09 -23.77 -31.27
CA THR A 45 29.32 -24.32 -30.67
C THR A 45 29.92 -23.45 -29.56
N VAL A 46 29.57 -22.15 -29.44
CA VAL A 46 30.11 -21.28 -28.38
C VAL A 46 29.87 -21.80 -26.96
N PHE A 47 28.80 -22.57 -26.72
CA PHE A 47 28.54 -23.19 -25.41
C PHE A 47 29.47 -24.35 -25.07
N ALA A 48 30.17 -24.92 -26.06
CA ALA A 48 31.11 -26.03 -25.89
C ALA A 48 32.58 -25.60 -26.06
N LEU A 49 32.84 -24.39 -26.58
CA LEU A 49 34.18 -23.89 -26.81
C LEU A 49 34.73 -23.17 -25.56
N PRO A 50 36.03 -23.35 -25.23
CA PRO A 50 36.68 -22.54 -24.22
C PRO A 50 36.80 -21.09 -24.70
N ASN A 51 37.05 -20.18 -23.77
CA ASN A 51 37.31 -18.76 -24.03
C ASN A 51 36.13 -17.98 -24.62
N TYR A 52 34.89 -18.42 -24.36
CA TYR A 52 33.67 -17.62 -24.55
C TYR A 52 33.07 -17.22 -23.21
N GLU A 53 32.61 -15.98 -23.13
CA GLU A 53 31.96 -15.40 -21.96
C GLU A 53 30.54 -14.95 -22.32
N PHE A 54 29.61 -15.16 -21.39
CA PHE A 54 28.19 -14.85 -21.59
C PHE A 54 27.72 -13.81 -20.57
N CYS A 55 26.64 -13.11 -20.87
CA CYS A 55 25.91 -12.32 -19.89
C CYS A 55 24.43 -12.20 -20.22
N ILE A 56 23.58 -11.95 -19.22
CA ILE A 56 22.16 -11.65 -19.44
C ILE A 56 22.04 -10.18 -19.86
N GLN A 57 21.39 -9.95 -21.01
CA GLN A 57 20.94 -8.62 -21.40
C GLN A 57 19.68 -8.26 -20.61
N VAL A 58 19.82 -7.33 -19.67
CA VAL A 58 18.66 -6.72 -19.01
C VAL A 58 18.01 -5.75 -19.98
N GLU A 59 16.74 -5.98 -20.30
CA GLU A 59 15.91 -5.09 -21.11
C GLU A 59 15.89 -3.67 -20.52
N LYS A 60 15.85 -2.64 -21.37
CA LYS A 60 15.75 -1.24 -20.95
C LYS A 60 14.39 -0.68 -21.35
N ILE A 61 13.82 0.14 -20.46
CA ILE A 61 12.57 0.84 -20.69
C ILE A 61 12.82 2.35 -20.62
N GLU A 62 11.97 3.12 -21.31
CA GLU A 62 11.99 4.58 -21.26
C GLU A 62 10.70 5.09 -20.59
N LEU A 63 10.84 5.99 -19.62
CA LEU A 63 9.73 6.63 -18.95
C LEU A 63 10.06 8.12 -18.73
N ALA A 64 9.13 9.01 -19.10
CA ALA A 64 9.31 10.47 -19.03
C ALA A 64 10.61 11.00 -19.70
N GLY A 65 11.11 10.33 -20.74
CA GLY A 65 12.37 10.68 -21.41
C GLY A 65 13.63 10.30 -20.63
N ILE A 66 13.54 9.32 -19.73
CA ILE A 66 14.65 8.75 -18.96
C ILE A 66 14.66 7.24 -19.21
N THR A 67 15.81 6.71 -19.64
CA THR A 67 15.99 5.28 -19.92
C THR A 67 16.69 4.59 -18.75
N PHE A 68 16.11 3.49 -18.26
CA PHE A 68 16.69 2.66 -17.20
C PHE A 68 16.38 1.17 -17.43
N THR A 69 17.01 0.27 -16.66
CA THR A 69 16.73 -1.17 -16.76
C THR A 69 15.30 -1.48 -16.35
N LYS A 70 14.67 -2.44 -17.04
CA LYS A 70 13.38 -3.00 -16.64
C LYS A 70 13.45 -3.51 -15.20
N PRO A 71 12.47 -3.18 -14.34
CA PRO A 71 12.44 -3.65 -12.95
C PRO A 71 12.65 -5.15 -12.81
N MET A 72 13.16 -5.55 -11.65
CA MET A 72 13.33 -6.96 -11.29
C MET A 72 11.96 -7.65 -11.20
N ILE A 73 11.89 -8.93 -11.62
CA ILE A 73 10.73 -9.80 -11.46
C ILE A 73 10.96 -10.83 -10.35
N VAL A 74 9.90 -11.41 -9.80
CA VAL A 74 9.99 -12.36 -8.68
C VAL A 74 10.78 -13.63 -9.04
N ASP A 75 10.68 -14.11 -10.30
CA ASP A 75 11.42 -15.29 -10.79
C ASP A 75 12.96 -15.11 -10.82
N ASP A 76 13.43 -13.87 -10.69
CA ASP A 76 14.84 -13.50 -10.62
C ASP A 76 15.38 -13.37 -9.19
N LEU A 77 14.52 -13.54 -8.18
CA LEU A 77 14.79 -13.19 -6.80
C LEU A 77 15.33 -14.40 -6.01
N GLU A 78 16.65 -14.58 -6.02
CA GLU A 78 17.33 -15.66 -5.29
C GLU A 78 17.78 -15.23 -3.89
N VAL A 79 17.81 -16.15 -2.92
CA VAL A 79 18.21 -15.85 -1.53
C VAL A 79 19.65 -15.34 -1.48
N GLY A 80 19.86 -14.18 -0.86
CA GLY A 80 21.14 -13.45 -0.85
C GLY A 80 21.25 -12.35 -1.91
N THR A 81 20.28 -12.20 -2.82
CA THR A 81 20.27 -11.13 -3.82
C THR A 81 20.08 -9.76 -3.16
N GLU A 82 20.94 -8.80 -3.47
CA GLU A 82 20.72 -7.40 -3.12
C GLU A 82 19.74 -6.74 -4.10
N VAL A 83 18.80 -5.98 -3.53
CA VAL A 83 17.72 -5.31 -4.24
C VAL A 83 17.66 -3.85 -3.81
N PHE A 84 17.49 -2.95 -4.78
CA PHE A 84 17.33 -1.52 -4.55
C PHE A 84 15.88 -1.12 -4.84
N VAL A 85 15.09 -0.87 -3.79
CA VAL A 85 13.67 -0.52 -3.90
C VAL A 85 13.47 0.99 -3.85
N VAL A 86 12.76 1.53 -4.83
CA VAL A 86 12.39 2.94 -4.91
C VAL A 86 11.24 3.24 -3.92
N ASN A 87 11.45 4.16 -2.97
CA ASN A 87 10.44 4.53 -1.99
C ASN A 87 9.86 5.93 -2.28
N PRO A 88 8.51 6.11 -2.30
CA PRO A 88 7.88 7.42 -2.52
C PRO A 88 8.23 8.47 -1.46
N ALA A 89 8.72 8.07 -0.27
CA ALA A 89 9.24 8.97 0.75
C ALA A 89 10.60 9.61 0.40
N GLY A 90 11.12 9.41 -0.82
CA GLY A 90 12.28 10.12 -1.35
C GLY A 90 13.63 9.50 -1.00
N PHE A 91 13.67 8.18 -0.80
CA PHE A 91 14.90 7.44 -0.56
C PHE A 91 14.87 6.10 -1.30
N ILE A 92 16.04 5.46 -1.45
CA ILE A 92 16.16 4.12 -2.01
C ILE A 92 16.49 3.16 -0.86
N LEU A 93 15.68 2.11 -0.72
CA LEU A 93 15.92 1.06 0.26
C LEU A 93 16.85 0.01 -0.35
N GLN A 94 18.02 -0.19 0.23
CA GLN A 94 18.88 -1.33 -0.06
C GLN A 94 18.50 -2.47 0.90
N CYS A 95 18.07 -3.60 0.35
CA CYS A 95 17.72 -4.78 1.13
C CYS A 95 18.28 -6.05 0.46
N THR A 96 18.68 -7.02 1.27
CA THR A 96 19.07 -8.35 0.81
C THR A 96 17.88 -9.28 0.97
N TYR A 97 17.50 -10.00 -0.09
CA TYR A 97 16.40 -10.96 -0.01
C TYR A 97 16.81 -12.19 0.81
N GLN A 98 16.08 -12.45 1.90
CA GLN A 98 16.39 -13.55 2.82
C GLN A 98 15.55 -14.82 2.56
N GLY A 99 14.71 -14.83 1.51
CA GLY A 99 13.77 -15.93 1.25
C GLY A 99 12.59 -16.01 2.23
N VAL A 100 12.49 -15.06 3.16
CA VAL A 100 11.48 -15.02 4.23
C VAL A 100 10.90 -13.62 4.30
N GLY A 101 9.56 -13.53 4.28
CA GLY A 101 8.80 -12.30 4.40
C GLY A 101 8.39 -11.70 3.05
N ASP A 102 7.07 -11.55 2.87
CA ASP A 102 6.47 -11.16 1.58
C ASP A 102 6.81 -9.72 1.15
N ALA A 103 7.28 -8.87 2.07
CA ALA A 103 7.48 -7.44 1.81
C ALA A 103 8.40 -7.14 0.62
N ILE A 104 9.54 -7.84 0.48
CA ILE A 104 10.44 -7.66 -0.67
C ILE A 104 9.78 -8.21 -1.93
N THR A 105 9.15 -9.38 -1.84
CA THR A 105 8.41 -10.01 -2.95
C THR A 105 7.33 -9.08 -3.51
N THR A 106 6.53 -8.46 -2.65
CA THR A 106 5.52 -7.46 -3.05
C THR A 106 6.14 -6.21 -3.68
N MET A 107 7.29 -5.73 -3.18
CA MET A 107 7.98 -4.57 -3.78
C MET A 107 8.55 -4.88 -5.17
N VAL A 108 9.02 -6.10 -5.37
CA VAL A 108 9.49 -6.63 -6.67
C VAL A 108 8.32 -6.80 -7.64
N ASP A 109 7.26 -7.49 -7.22
CA ASP A 109 6.04 -7.72 -8.02
C ASP A 109 5.33 -6.40 -8.41
N SER A 110 5.36 -5.41 -7.50
CA SER A 110 4.85 -4.06 -7.78
C SER A 110 5.75 -3.23 -8.72
N GLY A 111 6.89 -3.77 -9.17
CA GLY A 111 7.79 -3.12 -10.13
C GLY A 111 8.65 -1.98 -9.58
N PHE A 112 8.79 -1.84 -8.25
CA PHE A 112 9.61 -0.79 -7.61
C PHE A 112 11.06 -1.22 -7.32
N ALA A 113 11.42 -2.45 -7.67
CA ALA A 113 12.72 -3.05 -7.36
C ALA A 113 13.69 -3.03 -8.56
N GLN A 114 14.93 -2.66 -8.31
CA GLN A 114 16.03 -2.67 -9.27
C GLN A 114 17.22 -3.50 -8.79
N ARG A 115 18.03 -3.91 -9.76
CA ARG A 115 19.27 -4.68 -9.57
C ARG A 115 20.45 -3.84 -9.09
N ASP A 116 20.40 -2.54 -9.35
CA ASP A 116 21.47 -1.61 -9.03
C ASP A 116 20.93 -0.23 -8.66
N LEU A 117 21.77 0.49 -7.92
CA LEU A 117 21.44 1.79 -7.34
C LEU A 117 21.21 2.88 -8.39
N ASP A 118 21.93 2.85 -9.51
CA ASP A 118 21.86 3.93 -10.50
C ASP A 118 20.58 3.81 -11.34
N ASN A 119 20.17 2.59 -11.73
CA ASN A 119 18.85 2.37 -12.31
C ASN A 119 17.71 2.61 -11.31
N ALA A 120 17.90 2.34 -10.01
CA ALA A 120 16.93 2.73 -8.98
C ALA A 120 16.75 4.26 -8.90
N ARG A 121 17.84 5.04 -9.02
CA ARG A 121 17.78 6.51 -9.09
C ARG A 121 17.09 7.00 -10.36
N LEU A 122 17.42 6.42 -11.51
CA LEU A 122 16.80 6.77 -12.79
C LEU A 122 15.30 6.43 -12.81
N GLN A 123 14.89 5.29 -12.24
CA GLN A 123 13.49 4.94 -12.06
C GLN A 123 12.77 5.94 -11.15
N TYR A 124 13.37 6.31 -10.00
CA TYR A 124 12.80 7.32 -9.12
C TYR A 124 12.66 8.68 -9.81
N GLU A 125 13.68 9.11 -10.56
CA GLU A 125 13.63 10.35 -11.33
C GLU A 125 12.53 10.34 -12.40
N ALA A 126 12.41 9.23 -13.14
CA ALA A 126 11.37 9.03 -14.13
C ALA A 126 9.96 9.07 -13.54
N LEU A 127 9.74 8.39 -12.39
CA LEU A 127 8.47 8.39 -11.67
C LEU A 127 8.10 9.79 -11.16
N CYS A 128 9.03 10.50 -10.51
CA CYS A 128 8.81 11.88 -10.07
C CYS A 128 8.44 12.78 -11.25
N LYS A 129 9.21 12.74 -12.34
CA LYS A 129 9.02 13.57 -13.53
C LYS A 129 7.69 13.28 -14.23
N MET A 130 7.30 12.00 -14.33
CA MET A 130 6.00 11.57 -14.86
C MET A 130 4.83 12.14 -14.05
N LEU A 131 4.96 12.19 -12.72
CA LEU A 131 3.95 12.72 -11.81
C LEU A 131 3.98 14.25 -11.65
N GLY A 132 4.84 14.96 -12.41
CA GLY A 132 5.00 16.42 -12.32
C GLY A 132 5.77 16.89 -11.07
N GLY A 133 6.41 15.98 -10.34
CA GLY A 133 7.25 16.26 -9.18
C GLY A 133 8.74 16.40 -9.51
N ASN A 134 9.48 16.99 -8.57
CA ASN A 134 10.95 17.12 -8.68
C ASN A 134 11.65 15.98 -7.96
N ALA A 135 12.50 15.25 -8.66
CA ALA A 135 13.29 14.16 -8.09
C ALA A 135 14.44 14.69 -7.22
N ILE A 136 14.76 13.94 -6.17
CA ILE A 136 16.00 14.12 -5.41
C ILE A 136 17.13 13.45 -6.21
N LYS A 137 17.94 14.25 -6.93
CA LYS A 137 19.01 13.77 -7.84
C LYS A 137 19.99 12.78 -7.20
N LEU A 138 20.18 12.89 -5.88
CA LEU A 138 20.93 11.96 -5.05
C LEU A 138 20.01 11.45 -3.95
N ALA A 139 18.97 10.69 -4.33
CA ALA A 139 18.10 10.01 -3.38
C ALA A 139 18.98 9.21 -2.39
N PRO A 140 18.87 9.46 -1.07
CA PRO A 140 19.70 8.79 -0.09
C PRO A 140 19.40 7.30 -0.09
N VAL A 141 20.44 6.48 0.09
CA VAL A 141 20.29 5.04 0.30
C VAL A 141 20.09 4.82 1.79
N LYS A 142 19.11 3.99 2.14
CA LYS A 142 18.92 3.48 3.50
C LYS A 142 18.96 1.96 3.47
N THR A 143 19.72 1.36 4.37
CA THR A 143 19.64 -0.08 4.65
C THR A 143 18.42 -0.35 5.54
N THR A 144 17.93 -1.59 5.56
CA THR A 144 16.99 -2.05 6.61
C THR A 144 17.51 -1.75 8.02
N GLN A 145 18.81 -1.95 8.25
CA GLN A 145 19.49 -1.62 9.50
C GLN A 145 19.48 -0.12 9.82
N ASP A 146 19.52 0.77 8.82
CA ASP A 146 19.47 2.22 9.03
C ASP A 146 18.06 2.69 9.40
N LEU A 147 17.01 2.05 8.84
CA LEU A 147 15.62 2.28 9.24
C LEU A 147 15.36 1.78 10.67
N GLU A 148 15.93 0.63 11.04
CA GLU A 148 15.95 0.16 12.42
C GLU A 148 16.81 1.03 13.36
N ALA A 149 17.90 1.62 12.86
CA ALA A 149 18.77 2.49 13.63
C ALA A 149 18.15 3.87 13.83
N ASP A 150 17.50 4.46 12.84
CA ASP A 150 16.74 5.73 12.98
C ASP A 150 15.63 5.57 14.04
N THR A 151 14.94 4.43 14.05
CA THR A 151 13.91 4.09 15.06
C THR A 151 14.46 3.68 16.43
N LYS A 152 15.76 3.36 16.55
CA LYS A 152 16.45 3.03 17.83
C LYS A 152 17.34 4.18 18.37
N ALA A 153 17.87 5.05 17.51
CA ALA A 153 18.78 6.15 17.86
C ALA A 153 18.02 7.36 18.42
N THR A 154 16.81 7.61 17.89
CA THR A 154 15.80 8.45 18.53
C THR A 154 15.45 8.00 19.95
N LYS A 155 15.64 6.70 20.28
CA LYS A 155 15.47 6.16 21.65
C LYS A 155 16.72 6.26 22.53
N LYS A 156 17.94 6.34 21.98
CA LYS A 156 19.20 6.29 22.77
C LYS A 156 19.77 7.63 23.25
N ARG A 157 19.43 8.77 22.63
CA ARG A 157 20.05 10.08 22.99
C ARG A 157 19.59 10.68 24.34
N ALA A 158 18.60 10.09 25.02
CA ALA A 158 17.94 10.70 26.19
C ALA A 158 18.37 10.15 27.57
N SER A 159 19.25 9.13 27.65
CA SER A 159 19.51 8.40 28.90
C SER A 159 20.90 8.62 29.49
N LYS A 160 21.06 9.57 30.42
CA LYS A 160 22.14 9.58 31.42
C LYS A 160 21.67 10.18 32.75
N LYS A 161 21.89 9.45 33.84
CA LYS A 161 21.31 9.56 35.21
C LYS A 161 19.86 9.02 35.28
N GLN A 162 19.66 7.79 35.77
CA GLN A 162 19.61 7.35 37.19
C GLN A 162 18.32 7.83 37.88
N ASN A 163 17.36 6.91 38.14
CA ASN A 163 17.10 6.20 39.41
C ASN A 163 16.23 7.08 40.37
N ASP A 164 15.26 6.59 41.15
CA ASP A 164 14.89 5.21 41.54
C ASP A 164 13.38 5.07 41.96
N VAL A 165 12.94 3.83 42.23
CA VAL A 165 11.64 3.26 42.79
C VAL A 165 10.79 4.14 43.74
N ILE A 166 9.45 4.00 43.97
CA ILE A 166 8.46 2.87 44.15
C ILE A 166 7.05 3.37 43.68
N GLU A 167 6.18 2.68 42.90
CA GLU A 167 5.19 1.55 43.11
C GLU A 167 3.96 1.78 44.06
N VAL A 168 2.80 1.16 43.70
CA VAL A 168 1.51 0.87 44.42
C VAL A 168 0.30 1.73 43.99
N LYS A 169 -0.96 1.26 43.81
CA LYS A 169 -1.70 0.04 43.35
C LYS A 169 -3.19 0.20 43.78
N GLN A 170 -4.13 -0.45 43.07
CA GLN A 170 -5.57 -0.76 43.38
C GLN A 170 -6.64 0.14 42.68
N GLN A 171 -7.57 -0.38 41.83
CA GLN A 171 -8.72 -1.32 42.02
C GLN A 171 -9.95 -0.67 42.71
N SER A 172 -11.24 -0.85 42.33
CA SER A 172 -11.91 -1.65 41.26
C SER A 172 -13.47 -1.51 41.25
N ASN A 173 -14.16 -1.87 40.14
CA ASN A 173 -15.59 -2.31 40.00
C ASN A 173 -16.71 -1.21 40.12
N ILE A 174 -17.98 -1.33 39.66
CA ILE A 174 -18.96 -2.46 39.53
C ILE A 174 -19.95 -2.32 38.31
N ALA A 175 -20.46 -3.48 37.86
CA ALA A 175 -21.61 -3.91 37.01
C ALA A 175 -23.02 -3.20 37.13
N THR A 176 -24.15 -3.50 36.41
CA THR A 176 -24.58 -4.16 35.13
C THR A 176 -26.13 -3.95 34.90
N ASN A 177 -26.68 -4.42 33.75
CA ASN A 177 -28.11 -4.67 33.38
C ASN A 177 -28.81 -3.48 32.65
N ASP A 178 -29.21 -3.58 31.37
CA ASP A 178 -30.32 -4.36 30.72
C ASP A 178 -31.69 -3.65 30.89
N ASP A 179 -32.63 -3.53 29.93
CA ASP A 179 -32.80 -4.08 28.55
C ASP A 179 -33.76 -3.16 27.74
N ASN A 180 -33.67 -3.14 26.40
CA ASN A 180 -34.80 -2.99 25.44
C ASN A 180 -34.33 -3.02 23.97
N SER A 181 -34.63 -4.11 23.24
CA SER A 181 -34.44 -4.21 21.78
C SER A 181 -35.56 -3.52 20.98
N LEU A 182 -35.27 -3.13 19.73
CA LEU A 182 -36.15 -2.39 18.82
C LEU A 182 -36.18 -3.00 17.40
N ASP A 183 -35.82 -4.29 17.24
CA ASP A 183 -35.66 -4.99 15.95
C ASP A 183 -36.99 -5.37 15.24
N ASP A 184 -38.15 -5.14 15.86
CA ASP A 184 -39.43 -5.76 15.46
C ASP A 184 -40.13 -5.14 14.22
N ILE A 185 -39.61 -4.05 13.64
CA ILE A 185 -40.34 -3.26 12.64
C ILE A 185 -40.00 -3.61 11.18
N ILE A 186 -38.79 -4.11 10.86
CA ILE A 186 -38.43 -4.50 9.47
C ILE A 186 -37.48 -5.71 9.43
N GLY A 187 -38.03 -6.92 9.61
CA GLY A 187 -37.58 -8.21 9.02
C GLY A 187 -36.13 -8.68 9.27
N PRO A 188 -35.90 -9.83 9.93
CA PRO A 188 -34.57 -10.24 10.36
C PRO A 188 -33.62 -10.62 9.21
N VAL A 189 -32.34 -10.31 9.40
CA VAL A 189 -31.23 -10.78 8.56
C VAL A 189 -31.02 -12.28 8.78
N SER A 190 -31.38 -13.12 7.80
CA SER A 190 -31.03 -14.55 7.81
C SER A 190 -29.93 -14.84 6.79
N ALA A 191 -28.77 -15.30 7.28
CA ALA A 191 -27.79 -15.98 6.46
C ALA A 191 -28.24 -17.42 6.20
N GLN A 192 -28.36 -17.82 4.93
CA GLN A 192 -28.45 -19.21 4.52
C GLN A 192 -27.55 -19.48 3.31
N SER A 193 -26.81 -20.58 3.39
CA SER A 193 -26.04 -21.24 2.34
C SER A 193 -26.41 -22.74 2.36
N PRO A 194 -26.01 -23.57 1.38
CA PRO A 194 -26.51 -23.54 0.00
C PRO A 194 -27.01 -24.93 -0.47
N ALA A 195 -28.03 -24.97 -1.35
CA ALA A 195 -28.49 -26.15 -2.12
C ALA A 195 -29.66 -25.74 -3.05
N SER A 196 -30.01 -26.41 -4.17
CA SER A 196 -29.32 -27.33 -5.10
C SER A 196 -30.28 -27.56 -6.30
N ASN A 197 -29.75 -28.02 -7.46
CA ASN A 197 -30.50 -28.64 -8.60
C ASN A 197 -31.40 -27.71 -9.45
N ASP A 198 -31.64 -27.90 -10.76
CA ASP A 198 -30.92 -28.56 -11.87
C ASP A 198 -31.62 -28.13 -13.21
N VAL A 199 -31.29 -28.75 -14.35
CA VAL A 199 -31.92 -28.72 -15.69
C VAL A 199 -31.39 -27.68 -16.69
N GLU A 200 -30.16 -27.95 -17.12
CA GLU A 200 -29.75 -28.27 -18.50
C GLU A 200 -30.03 -27.38 -19.74
N LYS A 201 -28.94 -27.27 -20.52
CA LYS A 201 -28.82 -27.17 -22.00
C LYS A 201 -29.33 -25.90 -22.72
N LYS A 202 -28.35 -25.06 -23.09
CA LYS A 202 -27.78 -25.14 -24.46
C LYS A 202 -26.37 -24.56 -24.61
N THR A 203 -25.49 -25.38 -25.16
CA THR A 203 -24.28 -25.01 -25.94
C THR A 203 -23.17 -24.24 -25.22
N SER A 204 -22.28 -24.98 -24.54
CA SER A 204 -20.86 -24.65 -24.53
C SER A 204 -20.22 -25.12 -25.85
N PRO A 205 -19.29 -24.36 -26.47
CA PRO A 205 -18.33 -24.94 -27.39
C PRO A 205 -17.18 -25.57 -26.58
N GLU A 206 -17.06 -26.91 -26.64
CA GLU A 206 -15.75 -27.53 -26.49
C GLU A 206 -14.84 -26.99 -27.60
N LEU A 207 -13.60 -26.60 -27.25
CA LEU A 207 -12.54 -26.52 -28.25
C LEU A 207 -11.66 -27.75 -28.09
N SER A 208 -11.87 -28.70 -29.00
CA SER A 208 -11.06 -29.91 -29.12
C SER A 208 -9.58 -29.57 -29.25
N THR A 209 -8.74 -30.40 -28.63
CA THR A 209 -7.34 -30.52 -29.03
C THR A 209 -7.26 -31.12 -30.44
N GLU A 210 -7.17 -30.27 -31.46
CA GLU A 210 -6.73 -30.65 -32.79
C GLU A 210 -5.53 -29.81 -33.22
N SER A 211 -4.63 -30.45 -33.97
CA SER A 211 -3.36 -29.89 -34.42
C SER A 211 -3.56 -28.73 -35.40
N CYS A 212 -3.00 -27.56 -35.10
CA CYS A 212 -2.89 -26.48 -36.07
C CYS A 212 -1.78 -26.78 -37.09
N ASP A 213 -2.21 -27.06 -38.31
CA ASP A 213 -1.39 -27.05 -39.52
C ASP A 213 -0.83 -25.65 -39.82
N GLU A 214 0.30 -25.60 -40.52
CA GLU A 214 1.22 -24.46 -40.60
C GLU A 214 0.85 -23.50 -41.75
N SER A 215 -0.25 -22.73 -41.66
CA SER A 215 -0.67 -21.84 -42.78
C SER A 215 -1.66 -20.68 -42.48
N GLN A 216 -1.45 -19.81 -41.47
CA GLN A 216 -2.06 -18.45 -41.46
C GLN A 216 -1.14 -17.37 -40.81
N PRO A 217 -1.18 -16.10 -41.26
CA PRO A 217 -0.24 -15.07 -40.83
C PRO A 217 -0.50 -14.55 -39.40
N PRO A 218 0.54 -14.05 -38.71
CA PRO A 218 0.43 -13.60 -37.32
C PRO A 218 -0.52 -12.39 -37.18
N ILE A 219 -1.50 -12.52 -36.30
CA ILE A 219 -2.45 -11.45 -35.99
C ILE A 219 -1.71 -10.39 -35.17
N SER A 220 -1.67 -9.14 -35.65
CA SER A 220 -0.92 -8.06 -34.97
C SER A 220 -1.44 -7.82 -33.55
N PHE A 221 -0.52 -7.57 -32.62
CA PHE A 221 -0.81 -7.12 -31.26
C PHE A 221 -1.70 -5.87 -31.24
N ASP A 222 -1.54 -4.96 -32.21
CA ASP A 222 -2.37 -3.76 -32.36
C ASP A 222 -3.83 -4.10 -32.64
N ALA A 223 -4.11 -5.21 -33.34
CA ALA A 223 -5.48 -5.65 -33.62
C ALA A 223 -6.15 -6.19 -32.34
N VAL A 224 -5.39 -6.87 -31.47
CA VAL A 224 -5.88 -7.35 -30.16
C VAL A 224 -6.10 -6.17 -29.21
N ALA A 225 -5.17 -5.21 -29.18
CA ALA A 225 -5.31 -3.98 -28.40
C ALA A 225 -6.51 -3.14 -28.88
N ALA A 226 -6.69 -2.95 -30.20
CA ALA A 226 -7.84 -2.26 -30.76
C ALA A 226 -9.18 -2.97 -30.46
N ALA A 227 -9.20 -4.31 -30.47
CA ALA A 227 -10.37 -5.09 -30.08
C ALA A 227 -10.70 -4.90 -28.58
N ALA A 228 -9.69 -4.92 -27.71
CA ALA A 228 -9.86 -4.68 -26.27
C ALA A 228 -10.36 -3.26 -25.96
N VAL A 229 -9.80 -2.24 -26.62
CA VAL A 229 -10.25 -0.83 -26.50
C VAL A 229 -11.69 -0.68 -27.01
N SER A 230 -12.02 -1.31 -28.14
CA SER A 230 -13.40 -1.31 -28.67
C SER A 230 -14.38 -1.99 -27.70
N HIS A 231 -13.95 -3.06 -27.01
CA HIS A 231 -14.75 -3.74 -26.01
C HIS A 231 -14.94 -2.90 -24.73
N ALA A 232 -13.89 -2.23 -24.26
CA ALA A 232 -13.96 -1.31 -23.13
C ALA A 232 -14.88 -0.10 -23.43
N GLN A 233 -14.76 0.50 -24.61
CA GLN A 233 -15.67 1.55 -25.07
C GLN A 233 -17.12 1.06 -25.18
N LYS A 234 -17.34 -0.20 -25.59
CA LYS A 234 -18.67 -0.80 -25.60
C LYS A 234 -19.24 -0.98 -24.20
N ILE A 235 -18.43 -1.42 -23.22
CA ILE A 235 -18.85 -1.57 -21.82
C ILE A 235 -19.16 -0.20 -21.19
N ASP A 236 -18.35 0.82 -21.45
CA ASP A 236 -18.57 2.17 -20.93
C ASP A 236 -19.81 2.81 -21.57
N ASN A 237 -20.02 2.63 -22.88
CA ASN A 237 -21.25 3.03 -23.56
C ASN A 237 -22.47 2.26 -23.03
N GLU A 238 -22.41 0.95 -22.82
CA GLU A 238 -23.50 0.16 -22.21
C GLU A 238 -23.78 0.58 -20.76
N THR A 239 -22.76 1.03 -20.02
CA THR A 239 -22.90 1.48 -18.63
C THR A 239 -23.54 2.87 -18.58
N ASN A 240 -23.08 3.81 -19.40
CA ASN A 240 -23.70 5.13 -19.56
C ASN A 240 -25.13 5.01 -20.12
N GLN A 241 -25.36 4.12 -21.08
CA GLN A 241 -26.69 3.86 -21.64
C GLN A 241 -27.62 3.23 -20.60
N LYS A 242 -27.18 2.24 -19.80
CA LYS A 242 -27.96 1.74 -18.64
C LYS A 242 -28.24 2.80 -17.56
N ASN A 243 -27.42 3.86 -17.48
CA ASN A 243 -27.65 4.97 -16.55
C ASN A 243 -28.64 6.00 -17.13
N SER A 244 -28.64 6.23 -18.45
CA SER A 244 -29.59 7.10 -19.16
C SER A 244 -30.96 6.45 -19.43
N ASP A 245 -31.00 5.13 -19.68
CA ASP A 245 -32.24 4.36 -19.92
C ASP A 245 -33.01 4.05 -18.62
N ARG A 246 -32.42 4.33 -17.46
CA ARG A 246 -33.18 4.49 -16.21
C ARG A 246 -34.00 5.77 -16.31
N LYS A 247 -35.20 5.63 -16.89
CA LYS A 247 -36.26 6.63 -16.79
C LYS A 247 -36.32 7.17 -15.36
N PRO A 248 -36.58 8.49 -15.16
CA PRO A 248 -37.06 8.97 -13.88
C PRO A 248 -38.19 8.07 -13.44
N VAL A 249 -38.04 7.45 -12.25
CA VAL A 249 -39.17 6.75 -11.67
C VAL A 249 -40.15 7.86 -11.29
N GLU A 250 -41.28 7.92 -11.98
CA GLU A 250 -42.48 8.66 -11.54
C GLU A 250 -43.09 7.93 -10.33
N GLU A 251 -42.27 7.74 -9.29
CA GLU A 251 -42.75 7.68 -7.92
C GLU A 251 -43.09 9.11 -7.54
N ASP A 252 -44.27 9.31 -6.93
CA ASP A 252 -44.73 10.62 -6.49
C ASP A 252 -43.60 11.37 -5.78
N GLU A 253 -43.36 12.65 -6.12
CA GLU A 253 -42.26 13.43 -5.53
C GLU A 253 -42.32 13.37 -4.00
N ASP A 254 -43.54 13.34 -3.42
CA ASP A 254 -43.81 13.11 -2.01
C ASP A 254 -43.19 11.81 -1.46
N LYS A 255 -43.31 10.69 -2.19
CA LYS A 255 -42.73 9.38 -1.83
C LYS A 255 -41.20 9.39 -1.95
N TYR A 256 -40.64 10.07 -2.95
CA TYR A 256 -39.20 10.26 -3.05
C TYR A 256 -38.67 11.10 -1.87
N GLN A 257 -39.33 12.20 -1.52
CA GLN A 257 -38.97 13.05 -0.38
C GLN A 257 -39.14 12.32 0.96
N GLU A 258 -40.18 11.51 1.14
CA GLU A 258 -40.39 10.66 2.32
C GLU A 258 -39.27 9.61 2.48
N ASN A 259 -38.91 8.92 1.40
CA ASN A 259 -37.79 7.98 1.39
C ASN A 259 -36.46 8.70 1.68
N LEU A 260 -36.23 9.89 1.08
CA LEU A 260 -35.04 10.70 1.32
C LEU A 260 -34.94 11.18 2.78
N ALA A 261 -36.06 11.60 3.38
CA ALA A 261 -36.12 11.99 4.79
C ALA A 261 -35.85 10.80 5.71
N THR A 262 -36.46 9.64 5.42
CA THR A 262 -36.28 8.39 6.19
C THR A 262 -34.82 7.90 6.13
N LEU A 263 -34.20 7.91 4.95
CA LEU A 263 -32.81 7.52 4.78
C LEU A 263 -31.84 8.50 5.46
N LYS A 264 -32.11 9.82 5.44
CA LYS A 264 -31.34 10.80 6.21
C LYS A 264 -31.45 10.58 7.73
N LYS A 265 -32.66 10.32 8.24
CA LYS A 265 -32.87 9.97 9.66
C LYS A 265 -32.07 8.72 10.06
N ARG A 266 -32.04 7.69 9.22
CA ARG A 266 -31.21 6.49 9.43
C ARG A 266 -29.71 6.80 9.43
N VAL A 267 -29.25 7.77 8.63
CA VAL A 267 -27.85 8.25 8.65
C VAL A 267 -27.52 8.96 9.96
N ASP A 268 -28.44 9.78 10.51
CA ASP A 268 -28.24 10.41 11.82
C ASP A 268 -28.22 9.39 12.96
N GLU A 269 -29.11 8.40 12.92
CA GLU A 269 -29.20 7.30 13.89
C GLU A 269 -28.00 6.33 13.81
N SER A 270 -27.32 6.26 12.68
CA SER A 270 -26.12 5.43 12.49
C SER A 270 -24.97 5.94 13.36
N LEU A 271 -24.35 5.05 14.13
CA LEU A 271 -23.21 5.32 15.01
C LEU A 271 -21.88 4.91 14.37
N THR A 272 -21.90 3.98 13.42
CA THR A 272 -20.69 3.50 12.75
C THR A 272 -20.60 3.93 11.27
N PRO A 273 -19.38 4.12 10.72
CA PRO A 273 -19.20 4.36 9.29
C PRO A 273 -19.79 3.26 8.39
N THR A 274 -19.82 2.02 8.88
CA THR A 274 -20.37 0.86 8.17
C THR A 274 -21.89 0.95 8.03
N GLU A 275 -22.61 1.35 9.09
CA GLU A 275 -24.05 1.59 9.05
C GLU A 275 -24.40 2.72 8.08
N VAL A 276 -23.68 3.86 8.15
CA VAL A 276 -23.89 4.98 7.22
C VAL A 276 -23.71 4.50 5.77
N ASN A 277 -22.63 3.78 5.46
CA ASN A 277 -22.37 3.26 4.12
C ASN A 277 -23.40 2.22 3.64
N ALA A 278 -24.06 1.48 4.55
CA ALA A 278 -25.11 0.53 4.18
C ALA A 278 -26.35 1.23 3.59
N VAL A 279 -26.60 2.50 3.93
CA VAL A 279 -27.77 3.27 3.48
C VAL A 279 -27.82 3.42 1.94
N VAL A 280 -26.66 3.43 1.25
CA VAL A 280 -26.60 3.54 -0.22
C VAL A 280 -27.42 2.44 -0.92
N LYS A 281 -27.47 1.23 -0.35
CA LYS A 281 -28.13 0.06 -0.95
C LYS A 281 -29.63 0.28 -1.23
N TYR A 282 -30.29 1.09 -0.41
CA TYR A 282 -31.71 1.42 -0.58
C TYR A 282 -31.98 2.39 -1.73
N THR A 283 -30.95 3.03 -2.28
CA THR A 283 -31.08 3.94 -3.42
C THR A 283 -30.87 3.28 -4.78
N ASN A 284 -30.76 1.95 -4.87
CA ASN A 284 -30.44 1.25 -6.13
C ASN A 284 -31.42 1.54 -7.29
N SER A 285 -32.67 1.91 -7.00
CA SER A 285 -33.68 2.33 -7.98
C SER A 285 -33.59 3.79 -8.44
N TRP A 286 -32.88 4.66 -7.71
CA TRP A 286 -32.87 6.11 -7.94
C TRP A 286 -32.01 6.54 -9.14
N SER A 287 -32.25 7.76 -9.65
CA SER A 287 -31.36 8.41 -10.62
C SER A 287 -30.05 8.87 -9.97
N ALA A 288 -29.04 9.25 -10.77
CA ALA A 288 -27.79 9.81 -10.26
C ALA A 288 -28.02 11.14 -9.50
N GLU A 289 -28.97 11.95 -9.95
CA GLU A 289 -29.32 13.25 -9.36
C GLU A 289 -30.05 13.08 -8.03
N GLN A 290 -31.03 12.16 -7.96
CA GLN A 290 -31.77 11.83 -6.73
C GLN A 290 -30.86 11.30 -5.61
N ARG A 291 -29.72 10.66 -5.94
CA ARG A 291 -28.76 10.20 -4.93
C ARG A 291 -27.89 11.32 -4.33
N GLN A 292 -27.63 12.40 -5.06
CA GLN A 292 -26.74 13.49 -4.61
C GLN A 292 -27.10 14.06 -3.22
N PRO A 293 -28.37 14.43 -2.91
CA PRO A 293 -28.71 14.99 -1.61
C PRO A 293 -28.51 14.02 -0.44
N LEU A 294 -28.60 12.71 -0.67
CA LEU A 294 -28.31 11.69 0.36
C LEU A 294 -26.80 11.50 0.52
N LEU A 295 -26.06 11.34 -0.57
CA LEU A 295 -24.60 11.15 -0.54
C LEU A 295 -23.89 12.31 0.17
N LYS A 296 -24.27 13.56 -0.15
CA LYS A 296 -23.74 14.75 0.53
C LYS A 296 -24.03 14.75 2.04
N TYR A 297 -25.17 14.21 2.45
CA TYR A 297 -25.56 14.08 3.86
C TYR A 297 -24.74 12.99 4.57
N MET A 298 -24.58 11.83 3.92
CA MET A 298 -23.74 10.72 4.39
C MET A 298 -22.29 11.15 4.59
N HIS A 299 -21.69 11.87 3.63
CA HIS A 299 -20.34 12.39 3.78
C HIS A 299 -20.19 13.30 5.01
N LYS A 300 -21.15 14.20 5.24
CA LYS A 300 -21.15 15.07 6.43
C LYS A 300 -21.28 14.26 7.74
N ARG A 301 -22.10 13.21 7.77
CA ARG A 301 -22.21 12.33 8.94
C ARG A 301 -20.93 11.53 9.18
N LEU A 302 -20.32 10.98 8.13
CA LEU A 302 -19.05 10.26 8.21
C LEU A 302 -17.93 11.15 8.74
N GLU A 303 -17.87 12.41 8.31
CA GLU A 303 -16.94 13.41 8.84
C GLU A 303 -17.16 13.66 10.34
N VAL A 304 -18.42 13.82 10.78
CA VAL A 304 -18.75 13.95 12.22
C VAL A 304 -18.38 12.69 13.01
N LEU A 305 -18.62 11.48 12.48
CA LEU A 305 -18.21 10.23 13.14
C LEU A 305 -16.67 10.09 13.23
N GLN A 306 -15.94 10.56 12.22
CA GLN A 306 -14.48 10.62 12.24
C GLN A 306 -13.94 11.63 13.27
N GLN A 307 -14.60 12.79 13.39
CA GLN A 307 -14.28 13.79 14.41
C GLN A 307 -14.61 13.26 15.82
N ASN A 308 -15.78 12.63 16.02
CA ASN A 308 -16.16 12.02 17.29
C ASN A 308 -15.18 10.90 17.71
N LYS A 309 -14.77 10.02 16.78
CA LYS A 309 -13.72 9.02 17.05
C LYS A 309 -12.38 9.64 17.47
N THR A 310 -12.11 10.89 17.06
CA THR A 310 -10.92 11.66 17.45
C THR A 310 -11.12 12.39 18.79
N ALA A 311 -12.36 12.74 19.13
CA ALA A 311 -12.74 13.52 20.30
C ALA A 311 -13.10 12.68 21.54
N GLU A 312 -13.71 11.49 21.38
CA GLU A 312 -14.20 10.67 22.50
C GLU A 312 -13.11 10.36 23.50
N GLN A 313 -11.94 9.92 23.02
CA GLN A 313 -10.69 10.04 23.76
C GLN A 313 -9.57 10.50 22.81
N PRO A 314 -9.08 11.77 22.87
CA PRO A 314 -7.75 12.07 22.33
C PRO A 314 -6.78 11.05 22.93
N SER A 315 -5.89 10.51 22.09
CA SER A 315 -5.03 9.39 22.51
C SER A 315 -4.29 9.73 23.80
N LEU A 316 -3.99 8.73 24.65
CA LEU A 316 -3.42 8.98 25.97
C LEU A 316 -2.16 9.89 25.88
N MET A 317 -1.35 9.69 24.84
CA MET A 317 -0.25 10.55 24.42
C MET A 317 -0.62 12.04 24.22
N VAL A 318 -1.72 12.33 23.52
CA VAL A 318 -2.24 13.69 23.29
C VAL A 318 -2.83 14.28 24.58
N ARG A 319 -3.46 13.48 25.44
CA ARG A 319 -3.90 13.93 26.78
C ARG A 319 -2.73 14.32 27.65
N ILE A 320 -1.68 13.50 27.66
CA ILE A 320 -0.43 13.78 28.38
C ILE A 320 0.21 15.08 27.86
N GLN A 321 0.31 15.27 26.54
CA GLN A 321 0.90 16.48 25.95
C GLN A 321 0.09 17.76 26.25
N ASN A 322 -1.24 17.65 26.41
CA ASN A 322 -2.12 18.79 26.66
C ASN A 322 -2.54 18.93 28.14
N ALA A 323 -1.95 18.17 29.07
CA ALA A 323 -2.31 18.24 30.48
C ALA A 323 -2.08 19.69 31.02
N PRO A 324 -3.10 20.37 31.57
CA PRO A 324 -3.00 21.77 31.97
C PRO A 324 -2.14 21.98 33.22
N ASP A 325 -2.13 21.02 34.14
CA ASP A 325 -1.44 21.11 35.43
C ASP A 325 -0.90 19.75 35.90
N LEU A 326 -0.03 19.78 36.91
CA LEU A 326 0.67 18.61 37.42
C LEU A 326 -0.28 17.54 37.97
N THR A 327 -1.40 17.94 38.60
CA THR A 327 -2.43 17.04 39.14
C THR A 327 -3.10 16.24 38.03
N THR A 328 -3.46 16.90 36.92
CA THR A 328 -4.03 16.21 35.75
C THR A 328 -3.04 15.27 35.08
N LEU A 329 -1.75 15.62 35.11
CA LEU A 329 -0.68 14.79 34.56
C LEU A 329 -0.43 13.53 35.43
N ASP A 330 -0.50 13.65 36.75
CA ASP A 330 -0.35 12.54 37.70
C ASP A 330 -1.51 11.55 37.61
N ALA A 331 -2.74 12.01 37.37
CA ALA A 331 -3.87 11.12 37.10
C ALA A 331 -3.62 10.26 35.83
N LEU A 332 -3.06 10.85 34.77
CA LEU A 332 -2.70 10.12 33.55
C LEU A 332 -1.53 9.15 33.77
N GLU A 333 -0.61 9.41 34.70
CA GLU A 333 0.48 8.49 35.08
C GLU A 333 -0.05 7.18 35.71
N ILE A 334 -1.15 7.28 36.47
CA ILE A 334 -1.86 6.11 37.02
C ILE A 334 -2.52 5.30 35.88
N ASP A 335 -3.19 5.96 34.94
CA ASP A 335 -3.82 5.29 33.78
C ASP A 335 -2.78 4.55 32.93
N ILE A 336 -1.61 5.16 32.67
CA ILE A 336 -0.50 4.52 31.93
C ILE A 336 -0.05 3.24 32.63
N SER A 337 0.00 3.22 33.96
CA SER A 337 0.43 2.06 34.74
C SER A 337 -0.52 0.85 34.61
N SER A 338 -1.72 1.05 34.04
CA SER A 338 -2.67 -0.02 33.69
C SER A 338 -2.54 -0.58 32.27
N LEU A 339 -1.75 0.06 31.40
CA LEU A 339 -1.55 -0.36 30.00
C LEU A 339 -0.61 -1.57 29.84
N ASP A 340 -0.53 -2.11 28.62
CA ASP A 340 0.44 -3.14 28.24
C ASP A 340 1.90 -2.69 28.57
N PRO A 341 2.69 -3.52 29.28
CA PRO A 341 4.09 -3.24 29.64
C PRO A 341 5.02 -2.83 28.47
N ILE A 342 4.69 -3.18 27.23
CA ILE A 342 5.43 -2.77 26.03
C ILE A 342 5.20 -1.28 25.72
N ILE A 343 4.01 -0.76 26.04
CA ILE A 343 3.54 0.60 25.69
C ILE A 343 3.78 1.59 26.84
N GLN A 344 3.73 1.15 28.11
CA GLN A 344 3.96 2.02 29.27
C GLN A 344 5.25 2.88 29.17
N PRO A 345 6.42 2.35 28.74
CA PRO A 345 7.66 3.13 28.67
C PRO A 345 7.58 4.30 27.68
N GLU A 346 6.78 4.16 26.63
CA GLU A 346 6.57 5.23 25.64
C GLU A 346 5.64 6.32 26.18
N MET A 347 4.52 5.95 26.81
CA MET A 347 3.61 6.93 27.42
C MET A 347 4.27 7.68 28.59
N MET A 348 5.04 6.97 29.43
CA MET A 348 5.84 7.58 30.51
C MET A 348 6.90 8.56 30.01
N ARG A 349 7.38 8.43 28.76
CA ARG A 349 8.27 9.44 28.16
C ARG A 349 7.54 10.76 27.97
N TYR A 350 6.31 10.73 27.46
CA TYR A 350 5.50 11.95 27.28
C TYR A 350 5.14 12.60 28.61
N VAL A 351 4.88 11.81 29.67
CA VAL A 351 4.61 12.36 31.01
C VAL A 351 5.81 13.15 31.50
N LYS A 352 7.02 12.59 31.42
CA LYS A 352 8.25 13.27 31.83
C LYS A 352 8.51 14.55 31.03
N THR A 353 8.25 14.54 29.73
CA THR A 353 8.34 15.76 28.91
C THR A 353 7.36 16.83 29.39
N ARG A 354 6.09 16.48 29.59
CA ARG A 354 5.08 17.45 30.03
C ARG A 354 5.34 17.99 31.44
N ARG A 355 5.82 17.14 32.35
CA ARG A 355 6.16 17.51 33.74
C ARG A 355 7.17 18.66 33.76
N LEU A 356 8.23 18.54 32.96
CA LEU A 356 9.26 19.58 32.79
C LEU A 356 8.72 20.87 32.14
N GLU A 357 7.79 20.77 31.20
CA GLU A 357 7.13 21.96 30.62
C GLU A 357 6.29 22.71 31.64
N LEU A 358 5.52 21.98 32.47
CA LEU A 358 4.70 22.56 33.53
C LEU A 358 5.54 23.15 34.66
N GLU A 359 6.61 22.47 35.10
CA GLU A 359 7.59 23.00 36.07
C GLU A 359 8.29 24.26 35.55
N LYS A 360 8.66 24.29 34.25
CA LYS A 360 9.22 25.48 33.61
C LYS A 360 8.20 26.62 33.54
N SER A 361 6.93 26.31 33.27
CA SER A 361 5.86 27.32 33.21
C SER A 361 5.54 27.88 34.60
N ALA A 362 5.53 27.04 35.63
CA ALA A 362 5.34 27.43 37.03
C ALA A 362 6.51 28.28 37.56
N THR A 363 7.76 27.94 37.22
CA THR A 363 8.92 28.77 37.59
C THR A 363 8.94 30.11 36.87
N VAL A 364 8.58 30.16 35.58
CA VAL A 364 8.42 31.44 34.85
C VAL A 364 7.29 32.30 35.44
N ALA A 365 6.17 31.69 35.86
CA ALA A 365 5.09 32.40 36.55
C ALA A 365 5.56 32.97 37.90
N ALA A 366 6.25 32.17 38.73
CA ALA A 366 6.77 32.61 40.02
C ALA A 366 7.80 33.75 39.91
N ILE A 367 8.63 33.77 38.85
CA ILE A 367 9.56 34.88 38.58
C ILE A 367 8.82 36.16 38.13
N SER A 368 7.59 36.03 37.61
CA SER A 368 6.80 37.16 37.10
C SER A 368 5.94 37.84 38.18
N ASP A 369 5.60 37.13 39.27
CA ASP A 369 4.86 37.69 40.43
C ASP A 369 5.77 38.40 41.45
N GLU A 370 7.09 38.12 41.44
CA GLU A 370 8.06 38.76 42.35
C GLU A 370 8.42 40.22 41.92
N ASP A 371 7.93 40.68 40.77
CA ASP A 371 8.32 41.96 40.13
C ASP A 371 7.10 42.91 39.94
N LEU A 372 6.21 42.97 40.94
CA LEU A 372 5.23 44.06 41.09
C LEU A 372 5.57 44.96 42.30
N PRO A 373 5.71 46.30 42.11
CA PRO A 373 5.93 47.27 43.18
C PRO A 373 4.66 47.74 43.90
#